data_AF-A0A9P6EX27-F1
#
_entry.id   AF-A0A9P6EX27-F1
#
_cell.length_a   1.000
_cell.length_b   1.000
_cell.length_c   1.000
_cell.angle_alpha   90.00
_cell.angle_beta   90.00
_cell.angle_gamma   90.00
#
_symmetry.space_group_name_H-M   'P 1'
#
loop_
_entity.id
_entity.type
_entity.pdbx_description
1 polymer ?
#
loop_
_entity_poly.entity_id
_entity_poly.type
_entity_poly.pdbx_seq_one_letter_code
_entity_poly.pdbx_strand_id
1 'polypeptide(L)'
;MTFIYNYFSGDSTALSERENAALLKALLKDHKAALKVEHKQYELEYKQALKDAEAEYKHAKKQAEEDMYRKTLEAVKREVDIITTTDEYADSDEKTRIKIAQFQNWMGHAAAHKALEVESGDEGEGSGSEGSFVDEKANSDLSV
;
A
#
# COMPACT_ATOMS: atom_id res chain seq x y z
N MET A 1 -38.35 21.40 -2.84
CA MET A 1 -39.42 20.82 -3.70
C MET A 1 -40.61 21.75 -3.87
N THR A 2 -41.01 22.52 -2.85
CA THR A 2 -42.20 23.40 -2.89
C THR A 2 -42.13 24.56 -3.90
N PHE A 3 -40.94 25.12 -4.13
CA PHE A 3 -40.73 26.21 -5.11
C PHE A 3 -40.97 25.78 -6.57
N ILE A 4 -40.43 24.62 -6.96
CA ILE A 4 -40.57 24.07 -8.31
C ILE A 4 -42.05 23.72 -8.57
N TYR A 5 -42.72 23.14 -7.58
CA TYR A 5 -44.13 22.82 -7.67
C TYR A 5 -44.99 24.07 -7.96
N ASN A 6 -44.83 25.14 -7.18
CA ASN A 6 -45.61 26.38 -7.33
C ASN A 6 -45.31 27.16 -8.63
N TYR A 7 -44.10 27.05 -9.18
CA TYR A 7 -43.74 27.72 -10.44
C TYR A 7 -44.36 27.03 -11.67
N PHE A 8 -44.51 25.70 -11.64
CA PHE A 8 -45.08 24.92 -12.74
C PHE A 8 -46.58 24.62 -12.58
N SER A 9 -47.16 24.76 -11.39
CA SER A 9 -48.56 24.42 -11.12
C SER A 9 -49.56 25.52 -11.47
N GLY A 10 -49.12 26.73 -11.83
CA GLY A 10 -50.01 27.81 -12.32
C GLY A 10 -51.08 28.29 -11.33
N ASP A 11 -50.94 27.97 -10.04
CA ASP A 11 -51.89 28.38 -8.99
C ASP A 11 -51.79 29.90 -8.72
N SER A 12 -52.94 30.55 -8.61
CA SER A 12 -53.11 32.01 -8.50
C SER A 12 -52.65 32.63 -7.17
N THR A 13 -51.88 31.91 -6.36
CA THR A 13 -51.07 32.45 -5.24
C THR A 13 -49.62 32.66 -5.66
N ALA A 14 -49.40 32.95 -6.94
CA ALA A 14 -48.09 33.12 -7.53
C ALA A 14 -47.32 34.25 -6.82
N LEU A 15 -46.20 33.88 -6.18
CA LEU A 15 -45.20 34.82 -5.73
C LEU A 15 -44.83 35.75 -6.89
N SER A 16 -44.62 37.03 -6.60
CA SER A 16 -44.18 37.97 -7.62
C SER A 16 -42.89 37.48 -8.28
N GLU A 17 -42.63 37.86 -9.54
CA GLU A 17 -41.38 37.51 -10.24
C GLU A 17 -40.14 37.85 -9.41
N ARG A 18 -40.22 38.91 -8.60
CA ARG A 18 -39.16 39.34 -7.67
C ARG A 18 -38.93 38.36 -6.53
N GLU A 19 -39.99 37.86 -5.91
CA GLU A 19 -39.92 36.86 -4.85
C GLU A 19 -39.45 35.51 -5.39
N ASN A 20 -39.91 35.14 -6.59
CA ASN A 20 -39.45 33.93 -7.28
C ASN A 20 -37.96 34.00 -7.63
N ALA A 21 -37.48 35.14 -8.14
CA ALA A 21 -36.06 35.34 -8.44
C ALA A 21 -35.20 35.30 -7.16
N ALA A 22 -35.70 35.85 -6.05
CA ALA A 22 -35.00 35.80 -4.75
C ALA A 22 -34.90 34.36 -4.22
N LEU A 23 -35.96 33.57 -4.29
CA LEU A 23 -35.96 32.16 -3.90
C LEU A 23 -35.06 31.31 -4.78
N LEU A 24 -35.07 31.53 -6.10
CA LEU A 24 -34.16 30.84 -7.03
C LEU A 24 -32.69 31.16 -6.71
N LYS A 25 -32.39 32.43 -6.42
CA LYS A 25 -31.03 32.86 -6.06
C LYS A 25 -30.57 32.26 -4.73
N ALA A 26 -31.47 32.14 -3.75
CA ALA A 26 -31.18 31.45 -2.49
C ALA A 26 -30.92 29.96 -2.72
N LEU A 27 -31.79 29.29 -3.49
CA LEU A 27 -31.64 27.87 -3.82
C LEU A 27 -30.30 27.57 -4.52
N LEU A 28 -29.91 28.41 -5.50
CA LEU A 28 -28.63 28.30 -6.20
C LEU A 28 -27.44 28.50 -5.27
N LYS A 29 -27.54 29.45 -4.32
CA LYS A 29 -26.48 29.70 -3.33
C LYS A 29 -26.31 28.50 -2.40
N ASP A 30 -27.42 27.93 -1.93
CA ASP A 30 -27.40 26.77 -1.03
C ASP A 30 -26.87 25.52 -1.73
N HIS A 31 -27.29 25.25 -2.97
CA HIS A 31 -26.74 24.16 -3.77
C HIS A 31 -25.24 24.33 -4.05
N LYS A 32 -24.81 25.56 -4.36
CA LYS A 32 -23.38 25.85 -4.56
C LYS A 32 -22.57 25.62 -3.28
N ALA A 33 -23.14 25.90 -2.11
CA ALA A 33 -22.49 25.63 -0.83
C ALA A 33 -22.43 24.13 -0.54
N ALA A 34 -23.54 23.41 -0.73
CA ALA A 34 -23.61 21.96 -0.57
C ALA A 34 -22.60 21.24 -1.47
N LEU A 35 -22.55 21.60 -2.76
CA LEU A 35 -21.62 21.01 -3.73
C LEU A 35 -20.15 21.22 -3.34
N LYS A 36 -19.81 22.37 -2.75
CA LYS A 36 -18.45 22.63 -2.25
C LYS A 36 -18.09 21.74 -1.06
N VAL A 37 -19.06 21.44 -0.20
CA VAL A 37 -18.85 20.56 0.96
C VAL A 37 -18.69 19.11 0.47
N GLU A 38 -19.59 18.64 -0.39
CA GLU A 38 -19.51 17.31 -0.99
C GLU A 38 -18.20 17.11 -1.75
N HIS A 39 -17.77 18.09 -2.53
CA HIS A 39 -16.51 18.00 -3.26
C HIS A 39 -15.30 17.86 -2.33
N LYS A 40 -15.24 18.63 -1.24
CA LYS A 40 -14.17 18.50 -0.24
C LYS A 40 -14.20 17.15 0.48
N GLN A 41 -15.40 16.66 0.77
CA GLN A 41 -15.58 15.36 1.41
C GLN A 41 -15.09 14.25 0.46
N TYR A 42 -15.46 14.31 -0.81
CA TYR A 42 -14.98 13.39 -1.84
C TYR A 42 -13.45 13.45 -1.99
N GLU A 43 -12.83 14.62 -2.02
CA GLU A 43 -11.37 14.75 -2.09
C GLU A 43 -10.68 14.10 -0.88
N LEU A 44 -11.27 14.22 0.31
CA LEU A 44 -10.73 13.64 1.54
C LEU A 44 -10.87 12.12 1.53
N GLU A 45 -12.04 11.60 1.16
CA GLU A 45 -12.29 10.16 1.01
C GLU A 45 -11.41 9.53 -0.06
N TYR A 46 -11.26 10.19 -1.21
CA TYR A 46 -10.38 9.72 -2.29
C TYR A 46 -8.92 9.62 -1.82
N LYS A 47 -8.41 10.64 -1.11
CA LYS A 47 -7.05 10.61 -0.57
C LYS A 47 -6.85 9.50 0.46
N GLN A 48 -7.86 9.22 1.28
CA GLN A 48 -7.80 8.13 2.24
C GLN A 48 -7.81 6.78 1.54
N ALA A 49 -8.75 6.56 0.60
CA ALA A 49 -8.83 5.33 -0.18
C ALA A 49 -7.53 5.04 -0.96
N LEU A 50 -6.88 6.07 -1.49
CA LEU A 50 -5.61 5.93 -2.18
C LEU A 50 -4.48 5.49 -1.23
N LYS A 51 -4.42 6.03 -0.02
CA LYS A 51 -3.44 5.59 1.00
C LYS A 51 -3.68 4.13 1.42
N ASP A 52 -4.94 3.76 1.64
CA ASP A 52 -5.30 2.40 2.05
C ASP A 52 -4.96 1.40 0.95
N ALA A 53 -5.25 1.73 -0.32
CA ALA A 53 -4.88 0.91 -1.47
C ALA A 53 -3.35 0.78 -1.64
N GLU A 54 -2.59 1.86 -1.42
CA GLU A 54 -1.12 1.79 -1.45
C GLU A 54 -0.55 0.91 -0.34
N ALA A 55 -1.13 0.96 0.87
CA ALA A 55 -0.72 0.12 1.98
C ALA A 55 -1.03 -1.36 1.71
N GLU A 56 -2.24 -1.66 1.21
CA GLU A 56 -2.65 -3.01 0.83
C GLU A 56 -1.77 -3.59 -0.28
N TYR A 57 -1.44 -2.79 -1.30
CA TYR A 57 -0.52 -3.20 -2.36
C TYR A 57 0.87 -3.54 -1.81
N LYS A 58 1.42 -2.72 -0.91
CA LYS A 58 2.73 -2.98 -0.29
C LYS A 58 2.71 -4.27 0.53
N HIS A 59 1.65 -4.49 1.31
CA HIS A 59 1.48 -5.70 2.09
C HIS A 59 1.38 -6.94 1.19
N ALA A 60 0.49 -6.91 0.19
CA ALA A 60 0.29 -8.00 -0.76
C ALA A 60 1.57 -8.32 -1.54
N LYS A 61 2.34 -7.30 -1.96
CA LYS A 61 3.63 -7.47 -2.61
C LYS A 61 4.64 -8.18 -1.70
N LYS A 62 4.80 -7.72 -0.46
CA LYS A 62 5.71 -8.34 0.51
C LYS A 62 5.33 -9.81 0.77
N GLN A 63 4.04 -10.09 0.95
CA GLN A 63 3.54 -11.44 1.13
C GLN A 63 3.82 -12.34 -0.08
N ALA A 64 3.60 -11.83 -1.30
CA ALA A 64 3.89 -12.56 -2.53
C ALA A 64 5.39 -12.87 -2.69
N GLU A 65 6.27 -11.91 -2.35
CA GLU A 65 7.73 -12.11 -2.34
C GLU A 65 8.13 -13.20 -1.33
N GLU A 66 7.62 -13.12 -0.09
CA GLU A 66 7.88 -14.12 0.95
C GLU A 66 7.39 -15.52 0.56
N ASP A 67 6.22 -15.62 -0.05
CA ASP A 67 5.66 -16.89 -0.54
C ASP A 67 6.48 -17.47 -1.70
N MET A 68 6.97 -16.61 -2.61
CA MET A 68 7.86 -17.03 -3.69
C MET A 68 9.17 -17.59 -3.13
N TYR A 69 9.78 -16.88 -2.16
CA TYR A 69 11.01 -17.35 -1.50
C TYR A 69 10.79 -18.67 -0.78
N ARG A 70 9.66 -18.82 -0.07
CA ARG A 70 9.32 -20.05 0.65
C ARG A 70 9.16 -21.23 -0.30
N LYS A 71 8.37 -21.06 -1.38
CA LYS A 71 8.16 -22.11 -2.38
C LYS A 71 9.47 -22.51 -3.07
N THR A 72 10.31 -21.53 -3.40
CA THR A 72 11.63 -21.80 -4.01
C THR A 72 12.51 -22.59 -3.05
N LEU A 73 12.56 -22.21 -1.77
CA LEU A 73 13.38 -22.88 -0.76
C LEU A 73 12.88 -24.32 -0.50
N GLU A 74 11.56 -24.53 -0.47
CA GLU A 74 10.97 -25.86 -0.37
C GLU A 74 11.29 -26.74 -1.59
N ALA A 75 11.24 -26.19 -2.80
CA ALA A 75 11.57 -26.91 -4.02
C ALA A 75 13.05 -27.35 -4.01
N VAL A 76 13.95 -26.43 -3.68
CA VAL A 76 15.38 -26.73 -3.57
C VAL A 76 15.65 -27.77 -2.47
N LYS A 77 14.95 -27.69 -1.33
CA LYS A 77 15.04 -28.70 -0.28
C LYS A 77 14.66 -30.10 -0.80
N ARG A 78 13.56 -30.20 -1.54
CA ARG A 78 13.12 -31.49 -2.13
C ARG A 78 14.14 -32.03 -3.12
N GLU A 79 14.72 -31.19 -3.98
CA GLU A 79 15.75 -31.63 -4.92
C GLU A 79 16.99 -32.16 -4.20
N VAL A 80 17.42 -31.50 -3.12
CA VAL A 80 18.53 -31.98 -2.30
C VAL A 80 18.20 -33.28 -1.58
N ASP A 81 16.99 -33.41 -1.04
CA ASP A 81 16.54 -34.65 -0.39
C ASP A 81 16.51 -35.81 -1.40
N ILE A 82 16.09 -35.58 -2.64
CA ILE A 82 16.14 -36.58 -3.73
C ILE A 82 17.58 -36.98 -4.02
N ILE A 83 18.47 -36.01 -4.28
CA ILE A 83 19.88 -36.28 -4.57
C ILE A 83 20.51 -37.09 -3.44
N THR A 84 20.29 -36.70 -2.19
CA THR A 84 20.92 -37.37 -1.04
C THR A 84 20.33 -38.74 -0.70
N THR A 85 19.15 -39.07 -1.21
CA THR A 85 18.51 -40.38 -1.02
C THR A 85 18.69 -41.32 -2.22
N THR A 86 19.14 -40.82 -3.37
CA THR A 86 19.51 -41.66 -4.52
C THR A 86 20.86 -42.35 -4.33
N ASP A 87 20.97 -43.59 -4.80
CA ASP A 87 22.20 -44.40 -4.76
C ASP A 87 23.39 -43.70 -5.46
N GLU A 88 23.11 -42.82 -6.43
CA GLU A 88 24.10 -41.98 -7.12
C GLU A 88 24.87 -41.04 -6.17
N TYR A 89 24.28 -40.64 -5.03
CA TYR A 89 24.99 -39.84 -4.03
C TYR A 89 25.92 -40.69 -3.16
N ALA A 90 25.55 -41.94 -2.86
CA ALA A 90 26.42 -42.86 -2.13
C ALA A 90 27.71 -43.14 -2.91
N ASP A 91 27.59 -43.27 -4.24
CA ASP A 91 28.71 -43.47 -5.18
C ASP A 91 29.36 -42.17 -5.67
N SER A 92 28.90 -41.01 -5.22
CA SER A 92 29.44 -39.71 -5.64
C SER A 92 30.82 -39.42 -5.05
N ASP A 93 31.60 -38.60 -5.77
CA ASP A 93 32.94 -38.19 -5.35
C ASP A 93 32.89 -37.32 -4.07
N GLU A 94 33.98 -37.36 -3.29
CA GLU A 94 34.07 -36.68 -2.00
C GLU A 94 33.81 -35.16 -2.07
N LYS A 95 34.20 -34.52 -3.18
CA LYS A 95 33.99 -33.08 -3.38
C LYS A 95 32.51 -32.76 -3.60
N THR A 96 31.77 -33.64 -4.27
CA THR A 96 30.32 -33.55 -4.44
C THR A 96 29.59 -33.72 -3.10
N ARG A 97 30.00 -34.70 -2.27
CA ARG A 97 29.46 -34.89 -0.91
C ARG A 97 29.70 -33.69 0.00
N ILE A 98 30.91 -33.14 0.01
CA ILE A 98 31.24 -31.94 0.80
C ILE A 98 30.39 -30.74 0.38
N LYS A 99 30.18 -30.53 -0.93
CA LYS A 99 29.35 -29.41 -1.42
C LYS A 99 27.89 -29.55 -1.01
N ILE A 100 27.35 -30.76 -1.07
CA ILE A 100 25.96 -31.03 -0.65
C ILE A 100 25.81 -30.83 0.86
N ALA A 101 26.77 -31.30 1.67
CA ALA A 101 26.78 -31.07 3.12
C ALA A 101 26.91 -29.57 3.47
N GLN A 102 27.78 -28.83 2.78
CA GLN A 102 27.90 -27.37 2.93
C GLN A 102 26.58 -26.66 2.59
N PHE A 103 25.90 -27.10 1.53
CA PHE A 103 24.61 -26.56 1.13
C PHE A 103 23.49 -26.86 2.14
N GLN A 104 23.41 -28.10 2.64
CA GLN A 104 22.46 -28.48 3.70
C GLN A 104 22.69 -27.71 5.00
N ASN A 105 23.96 -27.50 5.38
CA ASN A 105 24.31 -26.70 6.54
C ASN A 105 23.92 -25.23 6.36
N TRP A 106 24.18 -24.65 5.18
CA TRP A 106 23.74 -23.29 4.84
C TRP A 106 22.22 -23.14 4.87
N MET A 107 21.48 -24.11 4.33
CA MET A 107 20.00 -24.15 4.41
C MET A 107 19.50 -24.22 5.85
N GLY A 108 20.16 -25.02 6.71
CA GLY A 108 19.85 -25.10 8.15
C GLY A 108 20.08 -23.77 8.87
N HIS A 109 21.19 -23.09 8.59
CA HIS A 109 21.47 -21.76 9.14
C HIS A 109 20.51 -20.68 8.63
N ALA A 110 20.13 -20.71 7.35
CA ALA A 110 19.16 -19.77 6.78
C ALA A 110 17.75 -19.95 7.39
N ALA A 111 17.34 -21.19 7.67
CA ALA A 111 16.09 -21.48 8.38
C ALA A 111 16.11 -21.02 9.85
N ALA A 112 17.24 -21.15 10.54
CA ALA A 112 17.42 -20.68 11.92
C ALA A 112 17.44 -19.14 12.04
N HIS A 113 18.04 -18.43 11.08
CA HIS A 113 18.00 -16.96 11.04
C HIS A 113 16.56 -16.43 10.85
N LYS A 114 15.75 -17.09 10.03
CA LYS A 114 14.33 -16.73 9.86
C LYS A 114 13.49 -16.98 11.11
N ALA A 115 13.82 -17.99 11.92
CA ALA A 115 13.15 -18.24 13.19
C ALA A 115 13.49 -17.16 14.25
N LEU A 116 14.72 -16.64 14.23
CA LEU A 116 15.16 -15.57 15.13
C LEU A 116 14.56 -14.19 14.78
N GLU A 117 14.29 -13.89 13.50
CA GLU A 117 13.60 -12.65 13.11
C GLU A 117 12.10 -12.65 13.43
N VAL A 118 11.49 -13.83 13.61
CA VAL A 118 10.08 -13.94 14.01
C VAL A 118 9.91 -13.77 15.53
N GLU A 119 10.95 -14.05 16.33
CA GLU A 119 10.91 -13.86 17.80
C GLU A 119 11.27 -12.43 18.25
N SER A 120 11.86 -11.61 17.38
CA SER A 120 12.16 -10.19 17.64
C SER A 120 11.11 -9.21 17.08
N GLY A 121 9.96 -9.72 16.62
CA GLY A 121 8.88 -8.94 16.02
C GLY A 121 7.80 -8.44 16.98
N ASP A 122 8.00 -8.47 18.30
CA ASP A 122 7.01 -8.01 19.30
C ASP A 122 7.51 -6.91 20.25
N GLU A 123 8.60 -6.20 19.93
CA GLU A 123 8.95 -4.98 20.67
C GLU A 123 9.47 -3.88 19.74
N GLY A 124 8.65 -2.83 19.54
CA GLY A 124 9.17 -1.49 19.22
C GLY A 124 8.70 -0.83 17.92
N GLU A 125 7.39 -0.65 17.72
CA GLU A 125 6.92 0.56 17.02
C GLU A 125 7.20 1.78 17.92
N GLY A 126 8.39 2.36 17.80
CA GLY A 126 8.75 3.53 18.58
C GLY A 126 10.24 3.81 18.63
N SER A 127 10.80 4.35 17.54
CA SER A 127 12.00 5.17 17.64
C SER A 127 12.10 6.06 16.41
N GLY A 128 11.75 7.33 16.60
CA GLY A 128 12.06 8.37 15.63
C GLY A 128 13.57 8.50 15.47
N SER A 129 14.00 8.63 14.22
CA SER A 129 15.29 9.22 13.91
C SER A 129 15.04 10.40 12.99
N GLU A 130 14.85 11.57 13.61
CA GLU A 130 15.27 12.83 13.00
C GLU A 130 16.77 12.73 12.72
N GLY A 131 17.11 12.41 11.48
CA GLY A 131 18.46 12.54 10.94
C GLY A 131 18.58 13.83 10.14
N SER A 132 18.78 14.94 10.84
CA SER A 132 19.29 16.19 10.29
C SER A 132 20.64 15.95 9.62
N PHE A 133 20.75 16.18 8.31
CA PHE A 133 22.03 16.37 7.63
C PHE A 133 21.94 17.59 6.72
N VAL A 134 22.26 18.74 7.30
CA VAL A 134 22.67 19.94 6.57
C VAL A 134 24.17 20.09 6.79
N ASP A 135 24.94 19.97 5.71
CA ASP A 135 25.92 20.96 5.26
C ASP A 135 26.55 20.45 3.95
N GLU A 136 26.24 21.09 2.83
CA GLU A 136 26.91 22.27 2.30
C GLU A 136 28.18 21.90 1.53
N LYS A 137 28.07 21.89 0.18
CA LYS A 137 29.15 22.38 -0.67
C LYS A 137 28.68 22.76 -2.07
N ALA A 138 29.02 24.00 -2.39
CA ALA A 138 29.45 24.52 -3.69
C ALA A 138 28.39 24.88 -4.74
N ASN A 139 28.04 26.16 -4.69
CA ASN A 139 27.88 27.06 -5.84
C ASN A 139 28.53 26.57 -7.15
N SER A 140 27.74 26.55 -8.21
CA SER A 140 28.09 27.16 -9.51
C SER A 140 26.75 27.56 -10.14
N ASP A 141 26.39 28.84 -10.06
CA ASP A 141 26.70 29.82 -11.09
C ASP A 141 26.13 29.39 -12.46
N LEU A 142 24.91 29.88 -12.74
CA LEU A 142 24.38 30.00 -14.09
C LEU A 142 23.38 31.16 -14.08
N SER A 143 23.93 32.32 -14.42
CA SER A 143 23.21 33.45 -14.99
C SER A 143 22.69 33.08 -16.40
N VAL A 144 21.47 33.52 -16.71
CA VAL A 144 21.07 34.46 -17.78
C VAL A 144 19.55 34.57 -17.77
#